data_AF-A9L079-F1
#
_entry.id   AF-A9L079-F1
#
_cell.length_a   1.000
_cell.length_b   1.000
_cell.length_c   1.000
_cell.angle_alpha   90.00
_cell.angle_beta   90.00
_cell.angle_gamma   90.00
#
_symmetry.space_group_name_H-M   'P 1'
#
loop_
_entity.id
_entity.type
_entity.pdbx_description
1 polymer ?
#
loop_
_entity_poly.entity_id
_entity_poly.type
_entity_poly.pdbx_seq_one_letter_code
_entity_poly.pdbx_strand_id
1 'polypeptide(L)'
;MNFEDRPYLRDILLKRDDVDNFDVYPFCIPAIKELDFLEFHPDVTFFVGENGTGKSTLIEAIAVSQGFNPEGGTKNSTFSSCRTHCSGTLILAT
;
A
#
# COMPACT_ATOMS: atom_id res chain seq x y z
N MET A 1 14.74 17.84 -7.74
CA MET A 1 14.78 16.40 -7.40
C MET A 1 15.97 15.82 -8.15
N ASN A 2 17.06 15.49 -7.43
CA ASN A 2 18.19 14.79 -8.02
C ASN A 2 17.77 13.34 -8.25
N PHE A 3 18.06 12.79 -9.43
CA PHE A 3 17.74 11.40 -9.75
C PHE A 3 18.63 10.38 -9.03
N GLU A 4 19.60 10.84 -8.24
CA GLU A 4 20.55 10.02 -7.48
C GLU A 4 20.00 9.56 -6.11
N ASP A 5 18.90 10.16 -5.62
CA ASP A 5 18.24 9.75 -4.36
C ASP A 5 17.27 8.57 -4.59
N ARG A 6 17.79 7.45 -5.09
CA ARG A 6 17.01 6.20 -5.21
C ARG A 6 17.46 5.20 -4.14
N PRO A 7 16.53 4.37 -3.60
CA PRO A 7 15.09 4.37 -3.85
C PRO A 7 14.31 5.21 -2.83
N TYR A 8 13.19 5.82 -3.28
CA TYR A 8 12.24 6.57 -2.44
C TYR A 8 11.31 5.67 -1.62
N LEU A 9 11.25 4.37 -1.97
CA LEU A 9 10.54 3.32 -1.26
C LEU A 9 11.41 2.06 -1.34
N ARG A 10 11.90 1.60 -0.19
CA ARG A 10 12.86 0.49 -0.02
C ARG A 10 12.15 -0.79 0.33
N ASP A 11 11.29 -0.72 1.33
CA ASP A 11 10.54 -1.85 1.81
C ASP A 11 9.19 -1.39 2.36
N ILE A 12 8.29 -2.37 2.47
CA ILE A 12 7.08 -2.25 3.28
C ILE A 12 6.99 -3.45 4.22
N LEU A 13 6.37 -3.23 5.37
CA LEU A 13 5.94 -4.29 6.27
C LEU A 13 4.52 -4.04 6.75
N LEU A 14 3.75 -5.11 6.89
CA LEU A 14 2.46 -5.05 7.55
C LEU A 14 2.68 -5.21 9.05
N LYS A 15 2.22 -4.26 9.86
CA LYS A 15 2.21 -4.39 11.32
C LYS A 15 1.13 -5.38 11.74
N ARG A 16 1.41 -6.66 11.58
CA ARG A 16 0.44 -7.74 11.82
C ARG A 16 -0.07 -7.76 13.27
N ASP A 17 0.75 -7.33 14.22
CA ASP A 17 0.37 -7.22 15.64
C ASP A 17 -0.70 -6.13 15.90
N ASP A 18 -0.81 -5.14 15.00
CA ASP A 18 -1.83 -4.09 15.06
C ASP A 18 -3.11 -4.47 14.27
N VAL A 19 -3.20 -5.71 13.75
CA VAL A 19 -4.35 -6.21 12.98
C VAL A 19 -5.26 -7.06 13.87
N ASP A 20 -6.46 -6.54 14.15
CA ASP A 20 -7.44 -7.22 15.01
C ASP A 20 -7.99 -8.52 14.39
N ASN A 21 -8.22 -8.54 13.08
CA ASN A 21 -8.85 -9.69 12.39
C ASN A 21 -8.50 -9.75 10.89
N PHE A 22 -7.88 -10.87 10.47
CA PHE A 22 -7.51 -11.14 9.07
C PHE A 22 -8.63 -11.70 8.19
N ASP A 23 -9.83 -11.86 8.72
CA ASP A 23 -11.03 -12.27 7.97
C ASP A 23 -11.97 -11.10 7.68
N VAL A 24 -11.59 -9.88 8.08
CA VAL A 24 -12.32 -8.63 7.82
C VAL A 24 -11.57 -7.77 6.80
N TYR A 25 -12.32 -7.05 5.97
CA TYR A 25 -11.74 -6.09 5.02
C TYR A 25 -10.98 -4.97 5.75
N PRO A 26 -9.79 -4.53 5.27
CA PRO A 26 -9.10 -4.99 4.06
C PRO A 26 -8.16 -6.19 4.26
N PHE A 27 -7.95 -6.66 5.50
CA PHE A 27 -6.95 -7.71 5.80
C PHE A 27 -7.32 -9.09 5.28
N CYS A 28 -8.58 -9.31 4.90
CA CYS A 28 -9.01 -10.54 4.23
C CYS A 28 -8.67 -10.59 2.73
N ILE A 29 -8.19 -9.49 2.15
CA ILE A 29 -7.76 -9.45 0.75
C ILE A 29 -6.46 -10.25 0.62
N PRO A 30 -6.34 -11.19 -0.34
CA PRO A 30 -5.18 -12.09 -0.44
C PRO A 30 -3.82 -11.36 -0.45
N ALA A 31 -3.67 -10.33 -1.28
CA ALA A 31 -2.42 -9.57 -1.38
C ALA A 31 -2.02 -8.83 -0.08
N ILE A 32 -2.97 -8.59 0.83
CA ILE A 32 -2.72 -7.94 2.13
C ILE A 32 -2.55 -9.00 3.22
N LYS A 33 -3.39 -10.04 3.22
CA LYS A 33 -3.36 -11.12 4.21
C LYS A 33 -2.01 -11.83 4.24
N GLU A 34 -1.46 -12.07 3.06
CA GLU A 34 -0.16 -12.74 2.86
C GLU A 34 1.03 -11.77 2.94
N LEU A 35 0.79 -10.46 3.07
CA LEU A 35 1.87 -9.48 3.21
C LEU A 35 2.43 -9.53 4.63
N ASP A 36 3.71 -9.84 4.75
CA ASP A 36 4.48 -9.72 5.99
C ASP A 36 5.55 -8.63 5.83
N PHE A 37 6.50 -8.89 4.92
CA PHE A 37 7.54 -7.96 4.50
C PHE A 37 7.72 -8.05 2.98
N LEU A 38 7.93 -6.91 2.32
CA LEU A 38 8.23 -6.82 0.90
C LEU A 38 9.31 -5.77 0.65
N GLU A 39 10.46 -6.23 0.15
CA GLU A 39 11.53 -5.37 -0.34
C GLU A 39 11.29 -5.02 -1.82
N PHE A 40 11.46 -3.75 -2.17
CA PHE A 40 11.34 -3.26 -3.53
C PHE A 40 12.67 -3.35 -4.26
N HIS A 41 12.61 -3.74 -5.54
CA HIS A 41 13.76 -3.61 -6.41
C HIS A 41 14.08 -2.11 -6.61
N PRO A 42 15.36 -1.69 -6.59
CA PRO A 42 15.76 -0.28 -6.70
C PRO A 42 15.31 0.41 -8.00
N ASP A 43 15.08 -0.38 -9.05
CA ASP A 43 14.60 0.12 -10.36
C ASP A 43 13.09 -0.06 -10.57
N VAL A 44 12.58 -1.30 -10.64
CA VAL A 44 11.18 -1.59 -10.92
C VAL A 44 10.69 -2.85 -10.20
N THR A 45 9.51 -2.78 -9.59
CA THR A 45 8.83 -3.91 -8.96
C THR A 45 7.48 -4.11 -9.64
N PHE A 46 7.17 -5.35 -10.06
CA PHE A 46 5.91 -5.68 -10.73
C PHE A 46 4.97 -6.45 -9.80
N PHE A 47 3.73 -5.97 -9.67
CA PHE A 47 2.66 -6.70 -8.97
C PHE A 47 1.81 -7.47 -10.01
N VAL A 48 1.88 -8.79 -9.98
CA VAL A 48 1.19 -9.68 -10.93
C VAL A 48 0.30 -10.68 -10.18
N GLY A 49 -0.83 -11.05 -10.78
CA GLY A 49 -1.81 -11.98 -10.20
C GLY A 49 -3.20 -11.78 -10.79
N GLU A 50 -4.13 -12.70 -10.49
CA GLU A 50 -5.51 -12.69 -11.01
C GLU A 50 -6.30 -11.44 -10.63
N ASN A 51 -7.37 -11.15 -11.38
CA ASN A 51 -8.28 -10.06 -11.02
C ASN A 51 -8.98 -10.35 -9.68
N GLY A 52 -9.04 -9.37 -8.79
CA GLY A 52 -9.63 -9.54 -7.46
C GLY A 52 -8.65 -9.99 -6.37
N THR A 53 -7.38 -10.28 -6.67
CA THR A 53 -6.40 -10.68 -5.64
C THR A 53 -5.93 -9.54 -4.73
N GLY A 54 -6.26 -8.29 -5.05
CA GLY A 54 -5.94 -7.13 -4.21
C GLY A 54 -4.73 -6.30 -4.61
N LYS A 55 -4.14 -6.53 -5.80
CA LYS A 55 -2.96 -5.79 -6.29
C LYS A 55 -3.13 -4.27 -6.22
N SER A 56 -4.24 -3.75 -6.74
CA SER A 56 -4.54 -2.30 -6.71
C SER A 56 -4.72 -1.79 -5.28
N THR A 57 -5.37 -2.57 -4.42
CA THR A 57 -5.58 -2.22 -3.01
C THR A 57 -4.28 -2.19 -2.23
N LEU A 58 -3.33 -3.09 -2.53
CA LEU A 58 -1.99 -3.06 -1.94
C LEU A 58 -1.25 -1.78 -2.34
N ILE A 59 -1.27 -1.41 -3.63
CA ILE A 59 -0.66 -0.16 -4.12
C ILE A 59 -1.29 1.06 -3.46
N GLU A 60 -2.62 1.09 -3.34
CA GLU A 60 -3.35 2.16 -2.66
C GLU A 60 -2.95 2.26 -1.17
N ALA A 61 -2.85 1.12 -0.47
CA ALA A 61 -2.46 1.09 0.92
C ALA A 61 -1.01 1.58 1.14
N ILE A 62 -0.09 1.23 0.23
CA ILE A 62 1.28 1.78 0.20
C ILE A 62 1.23 3.31 0.00
N ALA A 63 0.46 3.79 -0.97
CA ALA A 63 0.32 5.23 -1.24
C ALA A 63 -0.22 5.99 -0.02
N VAL A 64 -1.28 5.48 0.61
CA VAL A 64 -1.87 6.04 1.84
C VAL A 64 -0.86 6.04 2.99
N SER A 65 -0.08 4.96 3.16
CA SER A 65 0.94 4.88 4.22
C SER A 65 2.05 5.93 4.06
N GLN A 66 2.36 6.30 2.82
CA GLN A 66 3.33 7.33 2.47
C GLN A 66 2.73 8.75 2.46
N GLY A 67 1.45 8.90 2.78
CA GLY A 67 0.75 10.19 2.78
C GLY A 67 0.43 10.72 1.39
N PHE A 68 0.43 9.87 0.36
CA PHE A 68 -0.09 10.20 -0.96
C PHE A 68 -1.61 10.05 -1.01
N ASN A 69 -2.25 10.77 -1.93
CA ASN A 69 -3.68 10.57 -2.16
C ASN A 69 -3.89 9.20 -2.84
N PRO A 70 -4.68 8.28 -2.25
CA PRO A 70 -4.96 6.95 -2.80
C PRO A 70 -5.46 6.92 -4.25
N GLU A 71 -6.15 7.97 -4.71
CA GLU A 71 -6.71 8.05 -6.07
C GLU A 71 -5.77 8.72 -7.09
N GLY A 72 -4.57 9.14 -6.67
CA GLY A 72 -3.65 9.92 -7.49
C GLY A 72 -3.97 11.42 -7.54
N GLY A 73 -2.95 12.22 -7.90
CA GLY A 73 -3.02 13.69 -7.91
C GLY A 73 -1.92 14.34 -7.06
N THR A 74 -1.80 15.66 -7.13
CA THR A 74 -0.93 16.41 -6.21
C THR A 74 -1.56 16.46 -4.81
N LYS A 75 -0.78 16.79 -3.76
CA LYS A 75 -1.21 16.83 -2.34
C LYS A 75 -2.45 17.70 -2.05
N ASN A 76 -3.01 18.38 -3.05
CA ASN A 76 -4.10 19.36 -2.95
C ASN A 76 -5.37 18.95 -3.73
N SER A 77 -5.49 17.69 -4.17
CA SER A 77 -6.70 17.22 -4.86
C SER A 77 -7.45 16.25 -3.96
N THR A 78 -8.62 16.62 -3.46
CA THR A 78 -9.58 15.70 -2.83
C THR A 78 -10.60 15.27 -3.89
N PHE A 79 -10.56 14.00 -4.28
CA PHE A 79 -11.66 13.34 -4.98
C PHE A 79 -12.24 12.29 -4.03
N SER A 80 -13.54 12.02 -4.18
CA SER A 80 -14.28 11.15 -3.25
C SER A 80 -15.09 10.14 -4.05
N SER A 81 -14.48 8.97 -4.29
CA SER A 81 -15.22 7.72 -4.50
C SER A 81 -15.47 7.07 -3.13
N CYS A 82 -16.52 6.27 -3.00
CA CYS A 82 -16.96 5.64 -1.75
C CYS A 82 -15.82 5.21 -0.80
N ARG A 83 -15.83 5.74 0.43
CA ARG A 83 -14.85 5.41 1.48
C ARG A 83 -14.93 3.94 1.86
N THR A 84 -13.97 3.15 1.40
CA THR A 84 -13.57 1.88 2.04
C THR A 84 -12.14 2.00 2.59
N HIS A 85 -11.65 3.22 2.83
CA HIS A 85 -10.28 3.46 3.27
C HIS A 85 -10.02 2.90 4.67
N CYS A 86 -8.97 2.09 4.77
CA CYS A 86 -8.32 1.78 6.02
C CYS A 86 -7.63 3.06 6.52
N SER A 87 -8.22 3.75 7.49
CA SER A 87 -7.69 5.00 8.06
C SER A 87 -6.56 4.78 9.07
N GLY A 88 -5.86 3.64 9.00
CA GLY A 88 -4.79 3.27 9.92
C GLY A 88 -3.50 2.97 9.16
N THR A 89 -2.41 3.64 9.53
CA THR A 89 -1.05 3.37 9.06
C THR A 89 -0.56 2.02 9.59
N LEU A 90 -1.09 0.94 9.03
CA LEU A 90 -0.72 -0.43 9.35
C LEU A 90 0.38 -0.97 8.44
N ILE A 91 0.59 -0.31 7.30
CA ILE A 91 1.78 -0.52 6.48
C ILE A 91 2.82 0.50 6.93
N LEU A 92 3.98 0.03 7.38
CA LEU A 92 5.18 0.87 7.43
C LEU A 92 5.90 0.73 6.11
N ALA A 93 6.45 1.83 5.63
CA ALA A 93 7.16 1.91 4.36
C ALA A 93 8.36 2.82 4.56
N THR A 94 9.56 2.35 4.21
CA THR A 94 10.84 3.04 4.44
C THR A 94 11.57 3.43 3.17
#